data_AF-T0VBS1-F1
#
_entry.id   AF-T0VBS1-F1
#
_cell.length_a   1.000
_cell.length_b   1.000
_cell.length_c   1.000
_cell.angle_alpha   90.00
_cell.angle_beta   90.00
_cell.angle_gamma   90.00
#
_symmetry.space_group_name_H-M   'P 1'
#
loop_
_entity.id
_entity.type
_entity.pdbx_description
1 polymer ?
#
loop_
_entity_poly.entity_id
_entity_poly.type
_entity_poly.pdbx_seq_one_letter_code
_entity_poly.pdbx_strand_id
1 'polypeptide(L)'
;QSLHDRLELKGIDLMTPVRKNMKQKKILFPNFSKRRKVIERVFSFLTNLGSERCKSRSPQGFQLKLEMILLAYSLLLNQLNHWNQRL
;
A
#
# COMPACT_ATOMS: atom_id res chain seq x y z
N GLN A 1 -10.81 25.80 -4.84
CA GLN A 1 -10.96 24.43 -5.37
C GLN A 1 -10.93 23.44 -4.23
N SER A 2 -11.86 22.48 -4.17
CA SER A 2 -11.79 21.39 -3.19
C SER A 2 -10.61 20.47 -3.54
N LEU A 3 -10.05 19.75 -2.56
CA LEU A 3 -9.00 18.75 -2.82
C LEU A 3 -9.48 17.70 -3.84
N HIS A 4 -10.77 17.38 -3.81
CA HIS A 4 -11.39 16.41 -4.70
C HIS A 4 -11.27 16.85 -6.16
N ASP A 5 -11.66 18.09 -6.45
CA ASP A 5 -11.65 18.64 -7.82
C ASP A 5 -10.22 18.67 -8.40
N ARG A 6 -9.22 18.97 -7.55
CA ARG A 6 -7.81 19.00 -7.95
C ARG A 6 -7.25 17.62 -8.30
N LEU A 7 -7.75 16.58 -7.63
CA LEU A 7 -7.31 15.19 -7.87
C LEU A 7 -8.00 14.61 -9.09
N GLU A 8 -9.28 14.92 -9.28
CA GLU A 8 -10.04 14.54 -10.46
C GLU A 8 -9.41 15.11 -11.74
N LEU A 9 -8.96 16.37 -11.72
CA LEU A 9 -8.19 16.98 -12.82
C LEU A 9 -6.86 16.26 -13.13
N LYS A 10 -6.30 15.54 -12.16
CA LYS A 10 -5.09 14.72 -12.34
C LYS A 10 -5.40 13.27 -12.71
N GLY A 11 -6.67 12.93 -12.93
CA GLY A 11 -7.11 11.56 -13.17
C GLY A 11 -7.03 10.65 -11.94
N ILE A 12 -6.97 11.24 -10.74
CA ILE A 12 -6.90 10.50 -9.48
C ILE A 12 -8.30 10.45 -8.86
N ASP A 13 -8.88 9.25 -8.85
CA ASP A 13 -10.18 9.00 -8.21
C ASP A 13 -10.00 8.61 -6.73
N LEU A 14 -10.66 9.34 -5.83
CA LEU A 14 -10.64 9.04 -4.40
C LEU A 14 -11.77 8.08 -4.03
N MET A 15 -11.40 6.85 -3.71
CA MET A 15 -12.36 5.81 -3.36
C MET A 15 -12.45 5.60 -1.84
N THR A 16 -13.64 5.78 -1.26
CA THR A 16 -13.91 5.50 0.15
C THR A 16 -14.58 4.13 0.36
N PRO A 17 -14.27 3.40 1.43
CA PRO A 17 -14.88 2.11 1.69
C PRO A 17 -16.37 2.28 1.97
N VAL A 18 -17.19 1.43 1.36
CA VAL A 18 -18.64 1.44 1.54
C VAL A 18 -19.00 1.01 2.96
N ARG A 19 -19.68 1.87 3.72
CA ARG A 19 -20.17 1.58 5.07
C ARG A 19 -21.54 0.89 5.01
N LYS A 20 -21.88 0.11 6.04
CA LYS A 20 -23.17 -0.64 6.13
C LYS A 20 -24.38 0.29 5.90
N ASN A 21 -24.32 1.51 6.42
CA ASN A 21 -25.40 2.51 6.42
C ASN A 21 -25.36 3.51 5.26
N MET A 22 -24.48 3.33 4.26
CA MET A 22 -24.43 4.25 3.10
C MET A 22 -25.59 3.97 2.14
N LYS A 23 -26.35 5.02 1.80
CA LYS A 23 -27.51 4.96 0.91
C LYS A 23 -27.14 4.66 -0.56
N GLN A 24 -25.99 5.13 -1.02
CA GLN A 24 -25.48 4.83 -2.37
C GLN A 24 -24.13 4.14 -2.26
N LYS A 25 -24.03 2.95 -2.85
CA LYS A 25 -22.85 2.09 -2.80
C LYS A 25 -22.28 1.97 -4.22
N LYS A 26 -21.45 2.92 -4.64
CA LYS A 26 -20.65 2.75 -5.85
C LYS A 26 -19.50 1.80 -5.53
N ILE A 27 -19.69 0.52 -5.83
CA ILE A 27 -18.62 -0.47 -5.78
C ILE A 27 -18.09 -0.60 -7.20
N LEU A 28 -17.05 0.17 -7.54
CA LEU A 28 -16.41 0.13 -8.85
C LEU A 28 -15.76 -1.24 -9.12
N PHE A 29 -15.38 -1.97 -8.06
CA PHE A 29 -14.72 -3.27 -8.13
C PHE A 29 -15.16 -4.21 -6.97
N PRO A 30 -15.83 -5.35 -7.24
CA PRO A 30 -16.41 -6.23 -6.21
C PRO A 30 -15.39 -6.81 -5.20
N ASN A 31 -14.15 -7.04 -5.63
CA ASN A 31 -13.09 -7.64 -4.81
C ASN A 31 -12.09 -6.62 -4.23
N PHE A 32 -12.37 -5.32 -4.38
CA PHE A 32 -11.45 -4.27 -3.97
C PHE A 32 -11.16 -4.28 -2.48
N SER A 33 -12.18 -4.53 -1.64
CA SER A 33 -12.01 -4.59 -0.19
C SER A 33 -11.01 -5.67 0.26
N LYS A 34 -10.95 -6.81 -0.44
CA LYS A 34 -9.96 -7.85 -0.17
C LYS A 34 -8.57 -7.42 -0.60
N ARG A 35 -8.42 -6.90 -1.84
CA ARG A 35 -7.14 -6.40 -2.37
C ARG A 35 -6.57 -5.24 -1.53
N ARG A 36 -7.44 -4.30 -1.15
CA ARG A 36 -7.08 -3.17 -0.28
C ARG A 36 -6.48 -3.63 1.04
N LYS A 37 -7.11 -4.58 1.74
CA LYS A 37 -6.57 -5.11 3.01
C LYS A 37 -5.19 -5.72 2.85
N VAL A 38 -4.94 -6.42 1.73
CA VAL A 38 -3.61 -6.98 1.43
C VAL A 38 -2.61 -5.85 1.23
N ILE A 39 -2.96 -4.84 0.43
CA ILE A 39 -2.12 -3.66 0.17
C ILE A 39 -1.79 -2.93 1.48
N GLU A 40 -2.80 -2.61 2.29
CA GLU A 40 -2.63 -1.94 3.59
C GLU A 40 -1.73 -2.74 4.51
N ARG A 41 -1.90 -4.07 4.58
CA ARG A 41 -1.04 -4.94 5.38
C ARG A 41 0.41 -4.90 4.92
N VAL A 42 0.67 -4.94 3.61
CA VAL A 42 2.02 -4.83 3.05
C VAL A 42 2.63 -3.48 3.44
N PHE A 43 1.91 -2.37 3.26
CA PHE A 43 2.39 -1.05 3.67
C PHE A 43 2.67 -0.97 5.17
N SER A 44 1.78 -1.47 6.03
CA SER A 44 2.06 -1.52 7.48
C SER A 44 3.34 -2.30 7.81
N PHE A 45 3.60 -3.40 7.10
CA PHE A 45 4.84 -4.16 7.27
C PHE A 45 6.07 -3.36 6.81
N LEU A 46 5.99 -2.69 5.66
CA LEU A 46 7.06 -1.83 5.16
C LEU A 46 7.31 -0.62 6.09
N THR A 47 6.28 -0.05 6.70
CA THR A 47 6.42 1.00 7.72
C THR A 47 7.18 0.48 8.95
N ASN A 48 6.87 -0.74 9.40
CA ASN A 48 7.59 -1.39 10.50
C ASN A 48 9.07 -1.65 10.15
N LEU A 49 9.37 -2.03 8.90
CA LEU A 49 10.75 -2.12 8.39
C LEU A 49 11.47 -0.76 8.28
N GLY A 50 10.73 0.35 8.40
CA GLY A 50 11.28 1.70 8.48
C GLY A 50 11.23 2.48 7.17
N SER A 51 10.33 2.16 6.24
CA SER A 51 10.14 2.93 5.00
C SER A 51 9.82 4.40 5.25
N GLU A 52 9.06 4.72 6.31
CA GLU A 52 8.73 6.09 6.71
C GLU A 52 9.85 6.78 7.51
N ARG A 53 10.84 6.02 8.02
CA ARG A 53 11.97 6.53 8.82
C ARG A 53 13.19 6.85 7.95
N CYS A 54 12.99 7.07 6.65
CA CYS A 54 14.04 7.44 5.72
C CYS A 54 14.44 8.91 5.91
N LYS A 55 15.69 9.16 6.30
CA LYS A 55 16.27 10.50 6.50
C LYS A 55 17.26 10.88 5.39
N SER A 56 17.14 10.26 4.22
CA SER A 56 18.05 10.49 3.10
C SER A 56 17.94 11.93 2.60
N ARG A 57 19.10 12.57 2.37
CA ARG A 57 19.17 13.98 1.94
C ARG A 57 19.12 14.18 0.42
N SER A 58 19.21 13.08 -0.34
CA SER A 58 19.09 13.07 -1.81
C SER A 58 17.96 12.14 -2.26
N PRO A 59 17.31 12.43 -3.40
CA PRO A 59 16.31 11.55 -3.99
C PRO A 59 16.85 10.14 -4.26
N GLN A 60 18.09 10.02 -4.74
CA GLN A 60 18.74 8.74 -5.04
C GLN A 60 18.98 7.92 -3.77
N GLY A 61 19.44 8.59 -2.70
CA GLY A 61 19.63 7.93 -1.41
C GLY A 61 18.31 7.52 -0.75
N PHE A 62 17.20 8.22 -1.05
CA PHE A 62 15.87 7.81 -0.62
C PHE A 62 15.40 6.57 -1.41
N GLN A 63 15.55 6.60 -2.73
CA GLN A 63 15.21 5.49 -3.61
C GLN A 63 15.97 4.22 -3.23
N LEU A 64 17.30 4.27 -3.09
CA LEU A 64 18.10 3.11 -2.71
C LEU A 64 17.63 2.52 -1.37
N LYS A 65 17.31 3.37 -0.40
CA LYS A 65 16.83 2.91 0.91
C LYS A 65 15.47 2.22 0.82
N LEU A 66 14.57 2.72 -0.03
CA LEU A 66 13.30 2.03 -0.31
C LEU A 66 13.52 0.70 -1.03
N GLU A 67 14.41 0.66 -2.03
CA GLU A 67 14.75 -0.56 -2.76
C GLU A 67 15.32 -1.64 -1.82
N MET A 68 16.20 -1.26 -0.89
CA MET A 68 16.71 -2.16 0.14
C MET A 68 15.60 -2.73 1.04
N ILE A 69 14.66 -1.88 1.47
CA ILE A 69 13.53 -2.31 2.30
C ILE A 69 12.62 -3.27 1.54
N LEU A 70 12.34 -2.99 0.27
CA LEU A 70 11.54 -3.87 -0.60
C LEU A 70 12.26 -5.20 -0.83
N LEU A 71 13.57 -5.19 -1.05
CA LEU A 71 14.37 -6.41 -1.18
C LEU A 71 14.31 -7.27 0.09
N ALA A 72 14.50 -6.65 1.26
CA ALA A 72 14.41 -7.34 2.54
C ALA A 72 13.01 -7.96 2.76
N TYR A 73 11.95 -7.22 2.43
CA TYR A 73 10.58 -7.73 2.48
C TYR A 73 10.40 -8.96 1.57
N SER A 74 10.86 -8.90 0.32
CA SER A 74 10.76 -10.01 -0.64
C SER A 74 11.50 -11.26 -0.17
N LEU A 75 12.69 -11.10 0.43
CA LEU A 75 13.45 -12.21 0.99
C LEU A 75 12.72 -12.86 2.18
N LEU A 76 12.19 -12.05 3.11
CA LEU A 76 11.39 -12.54 4.23
C LEU A 76 10.14 -13.28 3.76
N LEU A 77 9.45 -12.73 2.76
CA LEU A 77 8.27 -13.36 2.16
C LEU A 77 8.60 -14.71 1.53
N ASN A 78 9.72 -14.79 0.82
CA ASN A 78 10.18 -16.05 0.22
C ASN A 78 10.50 -17.10 1.28
N GLN A 79 11.16 -16.70 2.37
CA GLN A 79 11.43 -17.60 3.51
C GLN A 79 10.13 -18.11 4.13
N LEU A 80 9.19 -17.22 4.45
CA LEU A 80 7.87 -17.58 5.00
C LEU A 80 7.10 -18.55 4.10
N ASN A 81 7.12 -18.31 2.79
CA ASN A 81 6.45 -19.19 1.82
C ASN A 81 7.09 -20.57 1.77
N HIS A 82 8.42 -20.64 1.80
CA HIS A 82 9.14 -21.90 1.86
C HIS A 82 8.85 -22.69 3.15
N TRP A 83 8.75 -22.02 4.30
CA TRP A 83 8.35 -22.66 5.56
C TRP A 83 6.90 -23.18 5.53
N ASN A 84 5.98 -22.41 4.94
CA ASN A 84 4.59 -22.82 4.78
C ASN A 84 4.40 -24.01 3.82
N GLN A 85 5.36 -24.31 2.95
CA GLN A 85 5.34 -25.49 2.07
C GLN A 85 5.91 -26.75 2.74
N ARG A 86 6.60 -26.60 3.88
CA ARG A 86 7.21 -27.70 4.65
C ARG A 86 6.34 -28.19 5.80
N LEU A 87 5.25 -27.49 6.11
CA LEU A 87 4.21 -27.85 7.07
C LEU A 87 3.00 -28.43 6.33
#